data_AF-A0A4P9XXP1-F1
#
_entry.id   AF-A0A4P9XXP1-F1
#
_cell.length_a   1.000
_cell.length_b   1.000
_cell.length_c   1.000
_cell.angle_alpha   90.00
_cell.angle_beta   90.00
_cell.angle_gamma   90.00
#
_symmetry.space_group_name_H-M   'P 1'
#
loop_
_entity.id
_entity.type
_entity.pdbx_description
1 polymer ?
#
loop_
_entity_poly.entity_id
_entity_poly.type
_entity_poly.pdbx_seq_one_letter_code
_entity_poly.pdbx_strand_id
1 'polypeptide(L)'
;MADSSEQSAASRYVAAYVAQNQRTLTYCRSFFSAVSGSAAGILGFTGLHGFYFYVVTSAIMSGLIWSLKTSGQPTRYFRSAREAVWDGVLGGLFSYVLFWTLLYGIVHVYD
;
A
#
# COMPACT_ATOMS: atom_id res chain seq x y z
N MET A 1 21.14 22.42 17.39
CA MET A 1 20.03 23.27 16.91
C MET A 1 18.94 22.52 16.12
N ALA A 2 19.12 21.26 15.70
CA ALA A 2 18.06 20.48 15.01
C ALA A 2 17.05 19.76 15.95
N ASP A 3 17.40 19.56 17.21
CA ASP A 3 16.58 18.83 18.20
C ASP A 3 15.33 19.62 18.66
N SER A 4 15.40 20.95 18.66
CA SER A 4 14.33 21.85 19.14
C SER A 4 13.11 21.87 18.21
N SER A 5 13.29 21.64 16.91
CA SER A 5 12.20 21.57 15.92
C SER A 5 11.52 20.20 15.87
N GLU A 6 12.25 19.11 16.12
CA GLU A 6 11.69 17.75 16.16
C GLU A 6 10.80 17.53 17.40
N GLN A 7 11.20 18.08 18.56
CA GLN A 7 10.40 17.98 19.79
C GLN A 7 9.09 18.78 19.70
N SER A 8 9.07 19.91 18.99
CA SER A 8 7.85 20.71 18.77
C SER A 8 6.86 20.01 17.82
N ALA A 9 7.35 19.23 16.85
CA ALA A 9 6.52 18.35 16.03
C ALA A 9 6.02 17.14 16.81
N ALA A 10 6.85 16.51 17.64
CA ALA A 10 6.47 15.39 18.50
C ALA A 10 5.36 15.74 19.49
N SER A 11 5.33 16.98 20.01
CA SER A 11 4.25 17.48 20.87
C SER A 11 2.88 17.57 20.17
N ARG A 12 2.85 17.68 18.83
CA ARG A 12 1.61 17.73 18.03
C ARG A 12 1.07 16.36 17.62
N TYR A 13 1.89 15.32 17.67
CA TYR A 13 1.50 13.97 17.25
C TYR A 13 1.22 13.08 18.46
N VAL A 14 -0.05 12.75 18.69
CA VAL A 14 -0.40 11.70 19.66
C VAL A 14 -0.11 10.35 19.02
N ALA A 15 0.83 9.59 19.59
CA ALA A 15 1.30 8.31 19.06
C ALA A 15 0.16 7.31 18.78
N ALA A 16 -0.88 7.30 19.61
CA ALA A 16 -2.06 6.44 19.44
C ALA A 16 -2.82 6.73 18.14
N TYR A 17 -3.02 8.01 17.77
CA TYR A 17 -3.72 8.37 16.53
C TYR A 17 -2.88 8.12 15.28
N VAL A 18 -1.56 8.31 15.37
CA VAL A 18 -0.63 7.98 14.27
C VAL A 18 -0.63 6.47 14.00
N ALA A 19 -0.55 5.65 15.04
CA ALA A 19 -0.59 4.20 14.92
C ALA A 19 -1.95 3.71 14.37
N GLN A 20 -3.07 4.31 14.79
CA GLN A 20 -4.38 3.97 14.26
C GLN A 20 -4.50 4.31 12.76
N ASN A 21 -4.01 5.48 12.36
CA ASN A 21 -4.00 5.88 10.95
C ASN A 21 -3.16 4.95 10.07
N GLN A 22 -2.01 4.48 10.59
CA GLN A 22 -1.18 3.48 9.94
C GLN A 22 -1.93 2.16 9.79
N ARG A 23 -2.57 1.65 10.84
CA ARG A 23 -3.36 0.39 10.79
C ARG A 23 -4.45 0.46 9.73
N THR A 24 -5.24 1.53 9.70
CA THR A 24 -6.30 1.70 8.69
C THR A 24 -5.73 1.71 7.27
N LEU A 25 -4.60 2.38 7.05
CA LEU A 25 -3.94 2.37 5.73
C LEU A 25 -3.47 0.97 5.34
N THR A 26 -2.86 0.23 6.27
CA THR A 26 -2.43 -1.15 6.03
C THR A 26 -3.61 -2.03 5.65
N TYR A 27 -4.74 -1.95 6.35
CA TYR A 27 -5.95 -2.71 5.99
C TYR A 27 -6.47 -2.39 4.59
N CYS A 28 -6.63 -1.10 4.25
CA CYS A 28 -7.06 -0.70 2.91
C CYS A 28 -6.11 -1.22 1.83
N ARG A 29 -4.79 -1.18 2.12
CA ARG A 29 -3.76 -1.63 1.19
C ARG A 29 -3.77 -3.15 1.01
N SER A 30 -3.96 -3.93 2.07
CA SER A 30 -4.11 -5.38 1.98
C SER A 30 -5.34 -5.78 1.15
N PHE A 31 -6.48 -5.12 1.35
CA PHE A 31 -7.68 -5.37 0.55
C PHE A 31 -7.47 -5.02 -0.93
N PHE A 32 -6.91 -3.85 -1.20
CA PHE A 32 -6.61 -3.42 -2.56
C PHE A 32 -5.62 -4.37 -3.25
N SER A 33 -4.61 -4.85 -2.50
CA SER A 33 -3.64 -5.83 -2.97
C SER A 33 -4.30 -7.15 -3.36
N ALA A 34 -5.22 -7.66 -2.53
CA ALA A 34 -5.99 -8.87 -2.82
C ALA A 34 -6.88 -8.69 -4.07
N VAL A 35 -7.61 -7.58 -4.17
CA VAL A 35 -8.47 -7.29 -5.34
C VAL A 35 -7.64 -7.19 -6.62
N SER A 36 -6.51 -6.48 -6.58
CA SER A 36 -5.64 -6.34 -7.75
C SER A 36 -4.97 -7.66 -8.13
N GLY A 37 -4.58 -8.48 -7.15
CA GLY A 37 -4.04 -9.83 -7.37
C GLY A 37 -5.05 -10.75 -8.05
N SER A 38 -6.31 -10.71 -7.60
CA SER A 38 -7.41 -11.43 -8.23
C SER A 38 -7.62 -10.99 -9.68
N ALA A 39 -7.63 -9.67 -9.94
CA ALA A 39 -7.76 -9.15 -11.30
C ALA A 39 -6.62 -9.61 -12.23
N ALA A 40 -5.37 -9.58 -11.75
CA ALA A 40 -4.21 -10.07 -12.49
C ALA A 40 -4.27 -11.58 -12.76
N GLY A 41 -4.78 -12.37 -11.81
CA GLY A 41 -4.96 -13.81 -11.95
C GLY A 41 -6.03 -14.18 -12.98
N ILE A 42 -7.17 -13.48 -12.99
CA ILE A 42 -8.25 -13.69 -13.98
C ILE A 42 -7.79 -13.30 -15.39
N LEU A 43 -7.05 -12.20 -15.52
CA LEU A 43 -6.51 -11.74 -16.81
C LEU A 43 -5.39 -12.64 -17.34
N GLY A 44 -4.87 -13.60 -16.55
CA GLY A 44 -3.89 -14.57 -17.01
C GLY A 44 -2.49 -13.99 -17.24
N PHE A 45 -2.15 -12.83 -16.67
CA PHE A 45 -0.82 -12.25 -16.87
C PHE A 45 0.25 -13.11 -16.21
N THR A 46 1.14 -13.70 -17.01
CA THR A 46 2.24 -14.56 -16.56
C THR A 46 3.57 -13.81 -16.48
N GLY A 47 4.42 -14.24 -15.53
CA GLY A 47 5.79 -13.74 -15.39
C GLY A 47 5.90 -12.24 -15.09
N LEU A 48 6.65 -11.51 -15.93
CA LEU A 48 6.98 -10.10 -15.72
C LEU A 48 5.78 -9.15 -15.82
N HIS A 49 4.75 -9.52 -16.57
CA HIS A 49 3.55 -8.68 -16.74
C HIS A 49 2.75 -8.56 -15.44
N GLY A 50 2.67 -9.65 -14.65
CA GLY A 50 2.05 -9.61 -13.32
C GLY A 50 2.81 -8.73 -12.34
N PHE A 51 4.13 -8.64 -12.46
CA PHE A 51 4.95 -7.76 -11.62
C PHE A 51 4.78 -6.29 -12.01
N TYR A 52 4.70 -6.00 -13.32
CA TYR A 52 4.41 -4.65 -13.81
C TYR A 52 3.03 -4.17 -13.34
N PHE A 53 2.02 -5.04 -13.41
CA PHE A 53 0.68 -4.74 -12.92
C PHE A 53 0.67 -4.38 -11.43
N TYR A 54 1.44 -5.11 -10.61
CA TYR A 54 1.61 -4.79 -9.19
C TYR A 54 2.23 -3.41 -8.95
N VAL A 55 3.26 -3.04 -9.71
CA VAL A 55 3.89 -1.70 -9.58
C VAL A 55 2.89 -0.61 -9.95
N VAL A 56 2.11 -0.80 -11.02
CA VAL A 56 1.06 0.14 -11.45
C VAL A 56 -0.03 0.26 -10.39
N THR A 57 -0.57 -0.84 -9.88
CA THR A 57 -1.63 -0.81 -8.86
C THR A 57 -1.13 -0.26 -7.53
N SER A 58 0.12 -0.54 -7.17
CA SER A 58 0.79 0.07 -6.01
C SER A 58 0.94 1.58 -6.16
N ALA A 59 1.31 2.07 -7.35
CA ALA A 59 1.40 3.50 -7.66
C ALA A 59 0.02 4.17 -7.64
N ILE A 60 -1.00 3.53 -8.22
CA ILE A 60 -2.40 4.00 -8.17
C ILE A 60 -2.87 4.10 -6.72
N MET A 61 -2.63 3.09 -5.89
CA MET A 61 -3.03 3.11 -4.48
C MET A 61 -2.32 4.23 -3.71
N SER A 62 -1.02 4.42 -3.93
CA SER A 62 -0.26 5.53 -3.34
C SER A 62 -0.81 6.89 -3.80
N GLY A 63 -1.16 7.02 -5.08
CA GLY A 63 -1.82 8.21 -5.64
C GLY A 63 -3.21 8.45 -5.04
N LEU A 64 -4.01 7.40 -4.86
CA LEU A 64 -5.33 7.47 -4.24
C LEU A 64 -5.23 7.92 -2.78
N ILE A 65 -4.27 7.39 -2.03
CA ILE A 65 -4.02 7.79 -0.64
C ILE A 65 -3.60 9.27 -0.58
N TRP A 66 -2.73 9.72 -1.49
CA TRP A 66 -2.30 11.11 -1.56
C TRP A 66 -3.42 12.06 -1.98
N SER A 67 -4.26 11.64 -2.92
CA SER A 67 -5.37 12.47 -3.42
C SER A 67 -6.54 12.53 -2.45
N LEU A 68 -6.94 11.40 -1.86
CA LEU A 68 -8.14 11.31 -1.02
C LEU A 68 -7.87 11.67 0.44
N LYS A 69 -6.73 11.24 1.00
CA LYS A 69 -6.49 11.32 2.44
C LYS A 69 -5.59 12.48 2.84
N THR A 70 -4.83 13.02 1.89
CA THR A 70 -3.76 13.97 2.19
C THR A 70 -4.05 15.40 1.71
N SER A 71 -5.01 15.63 0.80
CA SER A 71 -5.37 16.97 0.29
C SER A 71 -4.12 17.86 0.04
N GLY A 72 -3.08 17.27 -0.54
CA GLY A 72 -1.82 17.94 -0.86
C GLY A 72 -0.82 18.22 0.28
N GLN A 73 -1.04 17.78 1.53
CA GLN A 73 -0.12 18.04 2.67
C GLN A 73 0.37 16.77 3.40
N PRO A 74 1.27 15.97 2.79
CA PRO A 74 1.77 14.69 3.35
C PRO A 74 2.60 14.84 4.63
N THR A 75 3.21 16.01 4.85
CA THR A 75 4.06 16.33 6.00
C THR A 75 3.30 16.55 7.31
N ARG A 76 1.96 16.69 7.27
CA ARG A 76 1.13 16.96 8.46
C ARG A 76 0.55 15.72 9.14
N TYR A 77 0.60 14.56 8.47
CA TYR A 77 -0.03 13.32 8.95
C TYR A 77 0.94 12.16 9.14
N PHE A 78 2.10 12.20 8.50
CA PHE A 78 3.11 11.14 8.60
C PHE A 78 4.49 11.73 8.86
N ARG A 79 5.18 11.18 9.87
CA ARG A 79 6.55 11.53 10.25
C ARG A 79 7.56 11.20 9.13
N SER A 80 7.23 10.19 8.30
CA SER A 80 7.94 9.83 7.07
C SER A 80 6.98 9.15 6.08
N ALA A 81 6.49 9.90 5.09
CA ALA A 81 5.58 9.37 4.07
C ALA A 81 6.26 8.32 3.17
N ARG A 82 7.58 8.40 3.00
CA ARG A 82 8.35 7.46 2.18
C ARG A 82 8.49 6.09 2.85
N GLU A 83 8.82 6.05 4.14
CA GLU A 83 8.91 4.78 4.89
C GLU A 83 7.56 4.07 4.97
N ALA A 84 6.47 4.82 5.22
CA ALA A 84 5.13 4.24 5.25
C ALA A 84 4.70 3.64 3.90
N VAL A 85 5.11 4.24 2.78
CA VAL A 85 4.86 3.68 1.45
C VAL A 85 5.69 2.43 1.23
N TRP A 86 6.99 2.44 1.50
CA TRP A 86 7.86 1.28 1.29
C TRP A 86 7.47 0.08 2.16
N ASP A 87 7.20 0.31 3.44
CA ASP A 87 6.76 -0.72 4.39
C ASP A 87 5.39 -1.30 3.96
N GLY A 88 4.46 -0.42 3.57
CA GLY A 88 3.15 -0.85 3.08
C GLY A 88 3.20 -1.58 1.73
N VAL A 89 4.13 -1.24 0.83
CA VAL A 89 4.32 -1.94 -0.45
C VAL A 89 4.76 -3.37 -0.17
N LEU A 90 5.85 -3.55 0.58
CA LEU A 90 6.37 -4.89 0.90
C LEU A 90 5.34 -5.75 1.64
N GLY A 91 4.60 -5.17 2.59
CA GLY A 91 3.52 -5.88 3.30
C GLY A 91 2.37 -6.32 2.38
N GLY A 92 2.03 -5.52 1.37
CA GLY A 92 0.98 -5.86 0.42
C GLY A 92 1.39 -6.89 -0.65
N LEU A 93 2.68 -7.01 -0.96
CA LEU A 93 3.17 -7.87 -2.05
C LEU A 93 2.82 -9.35 -1.86
N PHE A 94 2.97 -9.88 -0.64
CA PHE A 94 2.66 -11.28 -0.37
C PHE A 94 1.18 -11.60 -0.58
N SER A 95 0.28 -10.72 -0.15
CA SER A 95 -1.16 -10.88 -0.40
C SER A 95 -1.48 -10.80 -1.89
N TYR A 96 -0.83 -9.92 -2.65
CA TYR A 96 -1.01 -9.85 -4.10
C TYR A 96 -0.64 -11.16 -4.78
N VAL A 97 0.57 -11.67 -4.51
CA VAL A 97 1.09 -12.88 -5.14
C VAL A 97 0.22 -14.08 -4.79
N LEU A 98 -0.25 -14.19 -3.54
CA LEU A 98 -1.14 -15.27 -3.11
C LEU A 98 -2.42 -15.34 -3.95
N PHE A 99 -3.13 -14.22 -4.11
CA PHE A 99 -4.37 -14.17 -4.89
C PHE A 99 -4.11 -14.32 -6.40
N TRP A 100 -3.00 -13.76 -6.89
CA TRP A 100 -2.59 -13.89 -8.29
C TRP A 100 -2.37 -15.34 -8.69
N THR A 101 -1.56 -16.10 -7.95
CA THR A 101 -1.28 -17.50 -8.30
C THR A 101 -2.48 -18.40 -8.05
N LEU A 102 -3.27 -18.12 -7.01
CA LEU A 102 -4.46 -18.90 -6.69
C LEU A 102 -5.52 -18.79 -7.80
N LEU A 103 -5.88 -17.57 -8.23
CA LEU A 103 -6.87 -17.42 -9.31
C LEU A 103 -6.33 -17.82 -10.67
N TYR A 104 -5.04 -17.61 -10.94
CA TYR A 104 -4.42 -18.12 -12.16
C TYR A 104 -4.55 -19.65 -12.24
N GLY A 105 -4.23 -20.36 -11.15
CA GLY A 105 -4.40 -21.82 -11.08
C GLY A 105 -5.86 -22.25 -11.28
N ILE A 106 -6.82 -21.55 -10.66
CA ILE A 106 -8.25 -21.88 -10.83
C ILE A 106 -8.72 -21.72 -12.28
N VAL A 107 -8.37 -20.60 -12.94
CA VAL A 107 -8.92 -20.27 -14.26
C VAL A 107 -8.16 -20.94 -15.40
N HIS A 108 -6.84 -21.09 -15.29
CA HIS A 108 -5.99 -21.49 -16.42
C HIS A 108 -5.44 -22.93 -16.31
N VAL A 109 -5.49 -23.57 -15.14
CA VAL A 109 -5.00 -24.95 -14.96
C VAL A 109 -6.13 -25.98 -14.85
N TYR A 110 -7.35 -25.55 -14.49
CA TYR A 110 -8.52 -26.45 -14.39
C TYR A 110 -9.42 -26.45 -15.63
N ASP A 111 -8.93 -25.95 -16.77
CA ASP A 111 -9.46 -26.25 -18.12
C ASP A 111 -8.65 -27.41 -18.72
#